data_AF-A0A6P0XPS6-F1
#
_entry.id   AF-A0A6P0XPS6-F1
#
_cell.length_a   1.000
_cell.length_b   1.000
_cell.length_c   1.000
_cell.angle_alpha   90.00
_cell.angle_beta   90.00
_cell.angle_gamma   90.00
#
_symmetry.space_group_name_H-M   'P 1'
#
loop_
_entity.id
_entity.type
_entity.pdbx_description
1 polymer ?
#
loop_
_entity_poly.entity_id
_entity_poly.type
_entity_poly.pdbx_seq_one_letter_code
_entity_poly.pdbx_strand_id
1 'polypeptide(L)'
;MVNLESKKKVIIYRDQLIPYSETFIPAQVENFSFYQGFYVGSSGFPTAKSMLPQDRTIILGDLASPPSLWKTAYKLTGFIHPRWLKCLQDLSPQLIHAHFGLDGVLA
;
A
#
# COMPACT_ATOMS: atom_id res chain seq x y z
N MET A 1 -15.84 20.37 20.69
CA MET A 1 -16.34 19.30 19.78
C MET A 1 -15.39 19.25 18.61
N VAL A 2 -14.57 18.21 18.49
CA VAL A 2 -13.68 18.05 17.33
C VAL A 2 -14.56 17.63 16.16
N ASN A 3 -14.54 18.40 15.08
CA ASN A 3 -15.21 18.04 13.83
C ASN A 3 -14.56 16.74 13.34
N LEU A 4 -15.31 15.62 13.38
CA LEU A 4 -14.88 14.33 12.84
C LEU A 4 -14.94 14.41 11.31
N GLU A 5 -14.09 15.24 10.70
CA GLU A 5 -13.85 15.07 9.28
C GLU A 5 -13.25 13.67 9.08
N SER A 6 -13.89 12.88 8.23
CA SER A 6 -13.37 11.60 7.74
C SER A 6 -11.89 11.79 7.40
N LYS A 7 -10.98 11.08 8.08
CA LYS A 7 -9.54 11.15 7.81
C LYS A 7 -9.26 11.01 6.31
N LYS A 8 -8.37 11.84 5.78
CA LYS A 8 -7.95 11.83 4.38
C LYS A 8 -7.22 10.53 4.08
N LYS A 9 -7.53 9.86 2.99
CA LYS A 9 -6.87 8.58 2.66
C LYS A 9 -5.50 8.84 2.04
N VAL A 10 -4.50 8.09 2.49
CA VAL A 10 -3.14 8.11 1.95
C VAL A 10 -2.73 6.69 1.60
N ILE A 11 -2.13 6.52 0.42
CA ILE A 11 -1.46 5.27 0.05
C ILE A 11 -0.07 5.28 0.70
N ILE A 12 0.22 4.24 1.47
CA ILE A 12 1.54 3.97 2.02
C ILE A 12 2.17 2.90 1.14
N TYR A 13 3.02 3.33 0.22
CA TYR A 13 3.58 2.45 -0.78
C TYR A 13 4.94 1.89 -0.36
N ARG A 14 5.02 0.56 -0.42
CA ARG A 14 6.25 -0.22 -0.24
C ARG A 14 6.13 -1.46 -1.11
N ASP A 15 7.05 -1.66 -2.06
CA ASP A 15 6.92 -2.74 -3.05
C ASP A 15 6.78 -4.15 -2.42
N GLN A 16 7.55 -4.40 -1.36
CA GLN A 16 7.45 -5.61 -0.54
C GLN A 16 6.96 -5.25 0.87
N LEU A 17 5.66 -5.46 1.14
CA LEU A 17 5.07 -5.03 2.40
C LEU A 17 5.62 -5.80 3.61
N ILE A 18 6.18 -4.97 4.52
CA ILE A 18 6.65 -5.20 5.89
C ILE A 18 7.46 -6.48 6.08
N PRO A 19 8.76 -6.43 5.72
CA PRO A 19 9.77 -7.21 6.41
C PRO A 19 9.73 -6.91 7.91
N TYR A 20 10.11 -7.88 8.74
CA TYR A 20 10.07 -7.76 10.21
C TYR A 20 10.75 -6.50 10.78
N SER A 21 11.78 -5.98 10.12
CA SER A 21 12.51 -4.78 10.55
C SER A 21 11.81 -3.46 10.25
N GLU A 22 10.80 -3.43 9.38
CA GLU A 22 10.13 -2.20 8.93
C GLU A 22 8.92 -1.82 9.83
N THR A 23 9.00 -2.12 11.13
CA THR A 23 7.93 -1.84 12.11
C THR A 23 7.65 -0.35 12.30
N PHE A 24 8.61 0.51 11.95
CA PHE A 24 8.48 1.96 12.02
C PHE A 24 7.41 2.50 11.06
N ILE A 25 7.16 1.80 9.93
CA ILE A 25 6.13 2.19 8.95
C ILE A 25 4.74 2.19 9.60
N PRO A 26 4.22 1.08 10.13
CA PRO A 26 2.91 1.06 10.77
C PRO A 26 2.90 1.89 12.05
N ALA A 27 3.99 1.91 12.83
CA ALA A 27 4.06 2.75 14.02
C ALA A 27 3.84 4.23 13.70
N GLN A 28 4.38 4.73 12.59
CA GLN A 28 4.16 6.10 12.14
C GLN A 28 2.74 6.31 11.57
N VAL A 29 2.35 5.46 10.62
CA VAL A 29 1.10 5.60 9.85
C VAL A 29 -0.13 5.52 10.74
N GLU A 30 -0.14 4.58 11.69
CA GLU A 30 -1.29 4.39 12.58
C GLU A 30 -1.45 5.53 13.60
N ASN A 31 -0.43 6.39 13.75
CA ASN A 31 -0.47 7.59 14.60
C ASN A 31 -0.80 8.87 13.82
N PHE A 32 -1.13 8.80 12.52
CA PHE A 32 -1.53 9.99 11.77
C PHE A 32 -2.85 10.59 12.30
N SER A 33 -2.81 11.90 12.58
CA SER A 33 -3.98 12.63 13.08
C SER A 33 -5.00 12.94 11.98
N PHE A 34 -4.54 13.30 10.77
CA PHE A 34 -5.39 13.74 9.66
C PHE A 34 -5.57 12.70 8.54
N TYR A 35 -4.73 11.67 8.52
CA TYR A 35 -4.69 10.70 7.44
C TYR A 35 -5.02 9.28 7.91
N GLN A 36 -5.66 8.52 7.02
CA GLN A 36 -5.88 7.08 7.14
C GLN A 36 -4.99 6.37 6.13
N GLY A 37 -4.01 5.61 6.61
CA GLY A 37 -3.10 4.87 5.76
C GLY A 37 -3.69 3.58 5.21
N PHE A 38 -3.50 3.37 3.91
CA PHE A 38 -3.71 2.11 3.20
C PHE A 38 -2.35 1.60 2.71
N TYR A 39 -1.96 0.42 3.15
CA TYR A 39 -0.68 -0.20 2.83
C TYR A 39 -0.77 -0.90 1.48
N VAL A 40 0.06 -0.47 0.54
CA VAL A 40 0.01 -0.91 -0.85
C VAL A 40 1.38 -1.39 -1.30
N GLY A 41 1.41 -2.54 -1.96
CA GLY A 41 2.64 -3.11 -2.49
C GLY A 41 2.38 -4.14 -3.57
N SER A 42 3.41 -4.49 -4.33
CA SER A 42 3.29 -5.56 -5.32
C SER A 42 3.24 -6.95 -4.65
N SER A 43 3.87 -7.07 -3.48
CA SER A 43 3.98 -8.29 -2.68
C SER A 43 4.00 -7.97 -1.18
N GLY A 44 3.89 -9.00 -0.34
CA GLY A 44 4.01 -8.85 1.11
C GLY A 44 4.65 -10.08 1.75
N PHE A 45 5.34 -9.86 2.87
CA PHE A 45 5.88 -10.94 3.71
C PHE A 45 4.76 -11.57 4.55
N PRO A 46 4.91 -12.82 5.04
CA PRO A 46 3.95 -13.42 5.96
C PRO A 46 3.69 -12.56 7.21
N THR A 47 4.71 -11.85 7.68
CA THR A 47 4.64 -10.90 8.82
C THR A 47 3.68 -9.74 8.57
N ALA A 48 3.48 -9.31 7.33
CA ALA A 48 2.52 -8.26 7.01
C ALA A 48 1.10 -8.63 7.46
N LYS A 49 0.75 -9.93 7.46
CA LYS A 49 -0.58 -10.40 7.87
C LYS A 49 -0.88 -10.17 9.35
N SER A 50 0.13 -10.22 10.21
CA SER A 50 -0.02 -9.99 11.64
C SER A 50 0.26 -8.55 12.05
N MET A 51 1.04 -7.81 11.26
CA MET A 51 1.47 -6.45 11.58
C MET A 51 0.60 -5.35 10.98
N LEU A 52 -0.19 -5.68 9.95
CA LEU A 52 -1.02 -4.71 9.24
C LEU A 52 -2.52 -4.99 9.38
N PRO A 53 -3.35 -3.92 9.37
CA PRO A 53 -4.79 -4.06 9.25
C PRO A 53 -5.14 -4.68 7.89
N GLN A 54 -5.80 -5.83 7.90
CA GLN A 54 -6.11 -6.59 6.68
C GLN A 54 -7.09 -5.85 5.75
N ASP A 55 -8.01 -5.09 6.33
CA ASP A 55 -8.97 -4.24 5.61
C ASP A 55 -8.32 -3.02 4.93
N ARG A 56 -7.07 -2.71 5.29
CA ARG A 56 -6.27 -1.60 4.74
C ARG A 56 -4.97 -2.06 4.09
N THR A 57 -4.86 -3.34 3.75
CA THR A 57 -3.70 -3.92 3.06
C THR A 57 -4.09 -4.37 1.67
N ILE A 58 -3.46 -3.81 0.63
CA ILE A 58 -3.78 -4.07 -0.78
C ILE A 58 -2.52 -4.51 -1.52
N ILE A 59 -2.41 -5.81 -1.77
CA ILE A 59 -1.25 -6.42 -2.42
C ILE A 59 -1.64 -6.86 -3.84
N LEU A 60 -0.87 -6.44 -4.85
CA LEU A 60 -1.09 -6.84 -6.25
C LEU A 60 -1.15 -8.38 -6.40
N GLY A 61 -0.21 -9.08 -5.75
CA GLY A 61 -0.11 -10.54 -5.80
C GLY A 61 -1.32 -11.29 -5.25
N ASP A 62 -2.17 -10.65 -4.43
CA ASP A 62 -3.40 -11.26 -3.90
C ASP A 62 -4.59 -11.03 -4.84
N LEU A 63 -4.48 -10.07 -5.77
CA LEU A 63 -5.57 -9.65 -6.66
C LEU A 63 -5.37 -10.09 -8.12
N ALA A 64 -4.20 -10.62 -8.46
CA ALA A 64 -3.81 -10.95 -9.83
C ALA A 64 -3.20 -12.34 -9.93
N SER A 65 -3.56 -13.07 -10.98
CA SER A 65 -3.01 -14.41 -11.27
C SER A 65 -2.49 -14.47 -12.72
N PRO A 66 -1.32 -15.08 -12.97
CA PRO A 66 -0.36 -15.53 -11.97
C PRO A 66 0.40 -14.36 -11.33
N PRO A 67 0.62 -14.35 -10.00
CA PRO A 67 1.17 -13.18 -9.29
C PRO A 67 2.55 -12.73 -9.80
N SER A 68 3.42 -13.69 -10.14
CA SER A 68 4.79 -13.41 -10.60
C SER A 68 4.83 -12.62 -11.91
N LEU A 69 3.94 -12.95 -12.86
CA LEU A 69 3.83 -12.26 -14.13
C LEU A 69 3.44 -10.80 -13.93
N TRP A 70 2.38 -10.56 -13.15
CA TRP A 70 1.87 -9.20 -12.91
C TRP A 70 2.84 -8.33 -12.11
N LYS A 71 3.54 -8.89 -11.12
CA LYS A 71 4.62 -8.19 -10.41
C LYS A 71 5.75 -7.81 -11.36
N THR A 72 6.15 -8.71 -12.24
CA THR A 72 7.24 -8.48 -13.21
C THR A 72 6.85 -7.41 -14.23
N ALA A 73 5.65 -7.51 -14.80
CA ALA A 73 5.12 -6.52 -15.74
C ALA A 73 5.07 -5.13 -15.09
N TYR A 74 4.49 -5.01 -13.90
CA TYR A 74 4.43 -3.74 -13.17
C TYR A 74 5.82 -3.14 -12.92
N LYS A 75 6.78 -3.94 -12.43
CA LYS A 75 8.13 -3.45 -12.09
C LYS A 75 8.96 -3.03 -13.31
N LEU A 76 8.78 -3.70 -14.45
CA LEU A 76 9.61 -3.45 -15.64
C LEU A 76 8.99 -2.43 -16.59
N THR A 77 7.66 -2.36 -16.66
CA THR A 77 6.97 -1.55 -17.67
C THR A 77 5.99 -0.54 -17.07
N GLY A 78 5.73 -0.59 -15.76
CA GLY A 78 4.67 0.18 -15.12
C GLY A 78 3.27 -0.33 -15.43
N PHE A 79 3.12 -1.48 -16.10
CA PHE A 79 1.80 -2.00 -16.45
C PHE A 79 1.02 -2.45 -15.20
N ILE A 80 -0.14 -1.83 -14.96
CA ILE A 80 -0.92 -2.00 -13.75
C ILE A 80 -2.08 -2.97 -14.00
N HIS A 81 -2.24 -3.96 -13.12
CA HIS A 81 -3.39 -4.87 -13.18
C HIS A 81 -4.70 -4.11 -12.94
N PRO A 82 -5.74 -4.25 -13.78
CA PRO A 82 -6.96 -3.44 -13.71
C PRO A 82 -7.69 -3.52 -12.36
N ARG A 83 -7.76 -4.70 -11.75
CA ARG A 83 -8.40 -4.88 -10.44
C ARG A 83 -7.63 -4.15 -9.33
N TRP A 84 -6.30 -4.18 -9.39
CA TRP A 84 -5.47 -3.48 -8.41
C TRP A 84 -5.64 -1.97 -8.57
N LEU A 85 -5.57 -1.46 -9.80
CA LEU A 85 -5.82 -0.05 -10.10
C LEU A 85 -7.21 0.40 -9.62
N LYS A 86 -8.26 -0.38 -9.90
CA LYS A 86 -9.63 -0.08 -9.46
C LYS A 86 -9.72 0.02 -7.94
N CYS A 87 -9.14 -0.93 -7.20
CA CYS A 87 -9.11 -0.88 -5.74
C CYS A 87 -8.43 0.40 -5.23
N LEU A 88 -7.32 0.82 -5.85
CA LEU A 88 -6.61 2.05 -5.47
C LEU A 88 -7.41 3.31 -5.82
N GLN A 89 -8.06 3.35 -6.98
CA GLN A 89 -8.92 4.46 -7.38
C GLN A 89 -10.16 4.61 -6.49
N ASP A 90 -10.74 3.49 -6.06
CA ASP A 90 -11.90 3.47 -5.14
C ASP A 90 -11.56 4.02 -3.75
N LEU A 91 -10.27 4.06 -3.40
CA LEU A 91 -9.84 4.78 -2.20
C LEU A 91 -10.00 6.30 -2.38
N SER A 92 -9.85 6.83 -3.59
CA SER A 92 -9.72 8.28 -3.83
C SER A 92 -8.67 8.93 -2.91
N PRO A 93 -7.41 8.44 -2.94
CA PRO A 93 -6.37 8.91 -2.05
C PRO A 93 -5.98 10.35 -2.38
N GLN A 94 -5.66 11.13 -1.35
CA GLN A 94 -5.19 12.51 -1.53
C GLN A 94 -3.65 12.61 -1.62
N LEU A 95 -2.97 11.52 -1.26
CA LEU A 95 -1.51 11.44 -1.22
C LEU A 95 -1.05 9.99 -1.44
N ILE A 96 0.10 9.85 -2.07
CA ILE A 96 0.90 8.63 -2.10
C ILE A 96 2.21 8.92 -1.35
N HIS A 97 2.49 8.13 -0.32
CA HIS A 97 3.72 8.18 0.47
C HIS A 97 4.54 6.93 0.13
N ALA A 98 5.55 7.08 -0.72
CA ALA A 98 6.51 6.03 -1.01
C ALA A 98 7.63 6.03 0.05
N HIS A 99 7.87 4.89 0.71
CA HIS A 99 8.77 4.85 1.86
C HIS A 99 10.26 4.88 1.51
N PHE A 100 10.68 4.38 0.35
CA PHE A 100 12.07 4.38 -0.09
C PHE A 100 12.24 5.01 -1.47
N GLY A 101 13.46 5.42 -1.82
CA GLY A 101 13.74 6.07 -3.10
C GLY A 101 13.33 5.25 -4.32
N LEU A 102 13.61 3.93 -4.31
CA LEU A 102 13.17 3.00 -5.37
C LEU A 102 11.64 2.87 -5.43
N ASP A 103 10.98 2.92 -4.26
CA ASP A 103 9.54 2.88 -4.19
C ASP A 103 8.93 4.15 -4.83
N GLY A 104 9.60 5.30 -4.74
CA GLY A 104 9.16 6.54 -5.38
C GLY A 104 9.18 6.52 -6.92
N VAL A 105 9.94 5.61 -7.54
CA VAL A 105 9.92 5.39 -9.00
C VAL A 105 8.74 4.51 -9.40
N LEU A 106 8.29 3.62 -8.50
CA LEU A 106 7.22 2.66 -8.76
C LEU A 106 5.83 3.18 -8.37
N ALA A 107 5.77 4.08 -7.40
CA ALA A 107 4.54 4.57 -6.76
C ALA A 107 3.64 5.43 -7.66
#